data_AF-A0A0G2FTV6-F1
#
_entry.id   AF-A0A0G2FTV6-F1
#
_cell.length_a   1.000
_cell.length_b   1.000
_cell.length_c   1.000
_cell.angle_alpha   90.00
_cell.angle_beta   90.00
_cell.angle_gamma   90.00
#
_symmetry.space_group_name_H-M   'P 1'
#
loop_
_entity.id
_entity.type
_entity.pdbx_description
1 polymer ?
#
loop_
_entity_poly.entity_id
_entity_poly.type
_entity_poly.pdbx_seq_one_letter_code
_entity_poly.pdbx_strand_id
1 'polypeptide(L)'
;MVHVPAQGQPGQPTQQQQQQQQALEARLDDPLVSENFRGEIRDINDYFTLSTAFAAQRKEDHKIAPLSQDPDKNFPHNDPAKQRELVGRLFEAMRNQVGILDGTVKKDANKQVMSDANGEPVMRDNVIIRRVRDETNIRLELLAWGLLLSIRDAQLGGLYALKWAWDRNFEYQYFESFIDRYNAALDSVKVSKKAAADLMEPSWSCRLANAPEHEVQRKKGNARGNKNKQTLLEEAAAKRKRDREEQEGQEDDEDNHEEAIQAIDF
;
A
#
# COMPACT_ATOMS: atom_id res chain seq x y z
N MET A 1 -1.23 -49.49 -10.95
CA MET A 1 -2.55 -48.88 -10.66
C MET A 1 -2.32 -47.75 -9.67
N VAL A 2 -2.41 -46.50 -10.12
CA VAL A 2 -2.16 -45.30 -9.31
C VAL A 2 -3.51 -44.86 -8.75
N HIS A 3 -3.64 -44.85 -7.42
CA HIS A 3 -4.86 -44.49 -6.72
C HIS A 3 -4.90 -42.96 -6.56
N VAL A 4 -5.83 -42.31 -7.25
CA VAL A 4 -6.05 -40.86 -7.15
C VAL A 4 -6.97 -40.59 -5.95
N PRO A 5 -6.56 -39.76 -4.96
CA PRO A 5 -7.42 -39.46 -3.83
C PRO A 5 -8.57 -38.53 -4.27
N ALA A 6 -9.76 -38.85 -3.79
CA ALA A 6 -11.00 -38.17 -4.09
C ALA A 6 -10.99 -36.71 -3.61
N GLN A 7 -11.45 -35.81 -4.49
CA GLN A 7 -11.66 -34.41 -4.20
C GLN A 7 -12.72 -34.27 -3.09
N GLY A 8 -12.33 -33.71 -1.95
CA GLY A 8 -13.22 -33.45 -0.82
C GLY A 8 -14.32 -32.47 -1.20
N GLN A 9 -15.57 -32.87 -0.98
CA GLN A 9 -16.73 -32.01 -1.14
C GLN A 9 -16.66 -30.82 -0.15
N PRO A 10 -17.15 -29.63 -0.54
CA PRO A 10 -17.24 -28.50 0.37
C PRO A 10 -18.11 -28.88 1.57
N GLY A 11 -17.53 -28.82 2.77
CA GLY A 11 -18.21 -29.15 4.02
C GLY A 11 -19.45 -28.28 4.20
N GLN A 12 -20.58 -28.91 4.51
CA GLN A 12 -21.80 -28.17 4.82
C GLN A 12 -21.58 -27.30 6.06
N PRO A 13 -22.10 -26.06 6.06
CA PRO A 13 -21.98 -25.17 7.22
C PRO A 13 -22.58 -25.84 8.45
N THR A 14 -21.90 -25.66 9.58
CA THR A 14 -22.34 -26.25 10.85
C THR A 14 -23.70 -25.68 11.26
N GLN A 15 -24.46 -26.46 12.04
CA GLN A 15 -25.78 -26.05 12.54
C GLN A 15 -25.72 -24.70 13.30
N GLN A 16 -24.58 -24.42 13.94
CA GLN A 16 -24.31 -23.15 14.63
C GLN A 16 -24.07 -21.98 13.66
N GLN A 17 -23.39 -22.23 12.54
CA GLN A 17 -23.25 -21.23 11.45
C GLN A 17 -24.60 -20.96 10.78
N GLN A 18 -25.42 -21.99 10.54
CA GLN A 18 -26.78 -21.81 9.99
C GLN A 18 -27.68 -21.01 10.94
N GLN A 19 -27.60 -21.24 12.26
CA GLN A 19 -28.37 -20.45 13.23
C GLN A 19 -27.88 -19.00 13.33
N GLN A 20 -26.57 -18.74 13.27
CA GLN A 20 -26.06 -17.38 13.19
C GLN A 20 -26.51 -16.66 11.91
N GLN A 21 -26.53 -17.37 10.78
CA GLN A 21 -26.94 -16.82 9.50
C GLN A 21 -28.45 -16.53 9.46
N GLN A 22 -29.29 -17.43 9.97
CA GLN A 22 -30.73 -17.22 10.12
C GLN A 22 -31.07 -16.09 11.10
N ALA A 23 -30.31 -15.97 12.20
CA ALA A 23 -30.45 -14.85 13.13
C ALA A 23 -29.99 -13.51 12.52
N LEU A 24 -29.11 -13.55 11.50
CA LEU A 24 -28.74 -12.38 10.70
C LEU A 24 -29.86 -12.00 9.72
N GLU A 25 -30.47 -12.98 9.06
CA GLU A 25 -31.55 -12.79 8.07
C GLU A 25 -32.86 -12.29 8.71
N ALA A 26 -33.20 -12.76 9.91
CA ALA A 26 -34.38 -12.32 10.66
C ALA A 26 -34.30 -10.86 11.19
N ARG A 27 -33.17 -10.17 11.02
CA ARG A 27 -32.93 -8.78 11.47
C ARG A 27 -33.33 -7.72 10.43
N LEU A 28 -33.89 -8.11 9.29
CA LEU A 28 -34.19 -7.23 8.15
C LEU A 28 -35.54 -6.48 8.24
N ASP A 29 -36.36 -6.71 9.28
CA ASP A 29 -37.71 -6.12 9.44
C ASP A 29 -37.78 -5.04 10.54
N ASP A 30 -36.88 -4.05 10.52
CA ASP A 30 -36.96 -2.87 11.41
C ASP A 30 -37.64 -1.68 10.67
N PRO A 31 -38.69 -1.05 11.25
CA PRO A 31 -39.40 0.08 10.62
C PRO A 31 -38.56 1.37 10.45
N LEU A 32 -37.32 1.44 10.97
CA LEU A 32 -36.35 2.51 10.67
C LEU A 32 -35.48 2.22 9.43
N VAL A 33 -35.64 1.05 8.82
CA VAL A 33 -34.95 0.64 7.59
C VAL A 33 -35.48 1.49 6.44
N SER A 34 -34.68 2.47 6.03
CA SER A 34 -34.83 3.08 4.70
C SER A 34 -34.02 2.27 3.71
N GLU A 35 -34.33 2.38 2.41
CA GLU A 35 -33.48 1.81 1.34
C GLU A 35 -32.00 2.23 1.46
N ASN A 36 -31.71 3.32 2.20
CA ASN A 36 -30.39 3.93 2.33
C ASN A 36 -29.66 3.63 3.65
N PHE A 37 -30.36 3.15 4.68
CA PHE A 37 -29.75 2.80 5.98
C PHE A 37 -30.55 1.68 6.63
N ARG A 38 -29.90 0.53 6.83
CA ARG A 38 -30.53 -0.70 7.32
C ARG A 38 -30.47 -0.89 8.84
N GLY A 39 -29.73 -0.05 9.57
CA GLY A 39 -29.64 -0.15 11.04
C GLY A 39 -29.10 -1.49 11.58
N GLU A 40 -28.42 -2.31 10.75
CA GLU A 40 -27.99 -3.67 11.11
C GLU A 40 -27.04 -3.72 12.31
N ILE A 41 -26.31 -2.63 12.55
CA ILE A 41 -25.46 -2.43 13.73
C ILE A 41 -26.24 -1.56 14.71
N ARG A 42 -26.69 -2.16 15.81
CA ARG A 42 -27.66 -1.54 16.74
C ARG A 42 -27.03 -0.50 17.65
N ASP A 43 -25.81 -0.76 18.09
CA ASP A 43 -25.08 0.09 19.01
C ASP A 43 -23.56 -0.12 18.90
N ILE A 44 -22.81 0.59 19.75
CA ILE A 44 -21.35 0.52 19.78
C ILE A 44 -20.80 -0.85 20.19
N ASN A 45 -21.51 -1.60 21.05
CA ASN A 45 -21.07 -2.93 21.47
C ASN A 45 -21.31 -3.95 20.35
N ASP A 46 -22.42 -3.82 19.63
CA ASP A 46 -22.74 -4.60 18.43
C ASP A 46 -21.68 -4.36 17.34
N TYR A 47 -21.26 -3.11 17.14
CA TYR A 47 -20.15 -2.75 16.25
C TYR A 47 -18.85 -3.48 16.62
N PHE A 48 -18.43 -3.41 17.89
CA PHE A 48 -17.18 -4.06 18.31
C PHE A 48 -17.25 -5.58 18.18
N THR A 49 -18.41 -6.16 18.49
CA THR A 49 -18.65 -7.60 18.38
C THR A 49 -18.57 -8.06 16.93
N LEU A 50 -19.30 -7.40 16.03
CA LEU A 50 -19.28 -7.70 14.60
C LEU A 50 -17.91 -7.45 13.97
N SER A 51 -17.25 -6.34 14.32
CA SER A 51 -15.89 -6.04 13.83
C SER A 51 -14.90 -7.12 14.26
N THR A 52 -15.01 -7.63 15.49
CA THR A 52 -14.17 -8.74 15.99
C THR A 52 -14.48 -10.03 15.24
N ALA A 53 -15.76 -10.34 15.03
CA ALA A 53 -16.20 -11.53 14.30
C ALA A 53 -15.73 -11.52 12.84
N PHE A 54 -15.87 -10.39 12.13
CA PHE A 54 -15.38 -10.25 10.76
C PHE A 54 -13.85 -10.36 10.68
N ALA A 55 -13.12 -9.83 11.66
CA ALA A 55 -11.67 -10.01 11.74
C ALA A 55 -11.29 -11.50 11.94
N ALA A 56 -12.04 -12.23 12.78
CA ALA A 56 -11.83 -13.65 13.01
C ALA A 56 -12.16 -14.52 11.77
N GLN A 57 -13.33 -14.32 11.15
CA GLN A 57 -13.74 -15.03 9.93
C GLN A 57 -12.71 -14.85 8.81
N ARG A 58 -12.11 -13.66 8.70
CA ARG A 58 -11.09 -13.38 7.69
C ARG A 58 -9.83 -14.24 7.86
N LYS A 59 -9.45 -14.56 9.10
CA LYS A 59 -8.32 -15.46 9.39
C LYS A 59 -8.56 -16.86 8.81
N GLU A 60 -9.81 -17.27 8.66
CA GLU A 60 -10.22 -18.54 8.06
C GLU A 60 -10.31 -18.46 6.51
N ASP A 61 -10.84 -17.34 5.98
CA ASP A 61 -11.05 -17.11 4.54
C ASP A 61 -9.76 -16.99 3.73
N HIS A 62 -8.78 -16.25 4.28
CA HIS A 62 -7.46 -16.23 3.68
C HIS A 62 -6.90 -17.62 3.95
N LYS A 63 -6.70 -18.41 2.90
CA LYS A 63 -5.91 -19.66 2.92
C LYS A 63 -4.44 -19.33 3.23
N ILE A 64 -4.20 -18.57 4.30
CA ILE A 64 -2.90 -18.40 4.91
C ILE A 64 -2.44 -19.83 5.10
N ALA A 65 -1.41 -20.21 4.34
CA ALA A 65 -0.81 -21.54 4.48
C ALA A 65 -0.67 -21.79 5.98
N PRO A 66 -1.06 -22.99 6.47
CA PRO A 66 -1.08 -23.25 7.90
C PRO A 66 0.23 -22.72 8.46
N LEU A 67 0.10 -21.71 9.32
CA LEU A 67 1.26 -21.06 9.90
C LEU A 67 2.16 -22.18 10.41
N SER A 68 3.49 -22.02 10.22
CA SER A 68 4.48 -22.87 10.89
C SER A 68 4.01 -23.21 12.31
N GLN A 69 4.34 -24.40 12.83
CA GLN A 69 3.85 -24.89 14.14
C GLN A 69 3.96 -23.86 15.29
N ASP A 70 4.81 -22.84 15.12
CA ASP A 70 4.78 -21.63 15.94
C ASP A 70 5.08 -20.36 15.09
N PRO A 71 4.05 -19.58 14.67
CA PRO A 71 4.25 -18.34 13.90
C PRO A 71 4.92 -17.21 14.68
N ASP A 72 4.87 -17.26 16.02
CA ASP A 72 5.43 -16.25 16.92
C ASP A 72 6.78 -16.69 17.51
N LYS A 73 7.32 -17.84 17.07
CA LYS A 73 8.50 -18.50 17.65
C LYS A 73 9.70 -17.59 17.87
N ASN A 74 9.85 -16.57 17.02
CA ASN A 74 10.99 -15.66 17.05
C ASN A 74 10.67 -14.30 17.69
N PHE A 75 9.45 -14.06 18.16
CA PHE A 75 9.12 -12.84 18.88
C PHE A 75 9.59 -12.93 20.34
N PRO A 76 10.33 -11.94 20.86
CA PRO A 76 10.86 -11.95 22.22
C PRO A 76 9.82 -11.56 23.28
N HIS A 77 8.79 -12.38 23.52
CA HIS A 77 7.67 -12.06 24.43
C HIS A 77 8.08 -11.60 25.82
N ASN A 78 9.03 -12.30 26.43
CA ASN A 78 9.45 -12.10 27.81
C ASN A 78 10.85 -11.50 27.91
N ASP A 79 11.33 -10.89 26.83
CA ASP A 79 12.67 -10.28 26.77
C ASP A 79 12.58 -8.83 26.30
N PRO A 80 12.34 -7.88 27.24
CA PRO A 80 12.27 -6.45 26.94
C PRO A 80 13.58 -5.89 26.39
N ALA A 81 14.72 -6.54 26.64
CA ALA A 81 16.00 -6.10 26.07
C ALA A 81 16.04 -6.39 24.56
N LYS A 82 15.66 -7.60 24.14
CA LYS A 82 15.53 -7.94 22.72
C LYS A 82 14.44 -7.14 22.01
N GLN A 83 13.31 -6.90 22.66
CA GLN A 83 12.28 -6.02 22.08
C GLN A 83 12.84 -4.61 21.81
N ARG A 84 13.57 -4.04 22.77
CA ARG A 84 14.25 -2.74 22.60
C ARG A 84 15.31 -2.77 21.49
N GLU A 85 16.05 -3.86 21.33
CA GLU A 85 16.99 -4.02 20.22
C GLU A 85 16.30 -3.96 18.86
N LEU A 86 15.18 -4.68 18.70
CA LEU A 86 14.37 -4.65 17.47
C LEU A 86 13.81 -3.23 17.23
N VAL A 87 13.27 -2.58 18.25
CA VAL A 87 12.79 -1.19 18.14
C VAL A 87 13.92 -0.24 17.76
N GLY A 88 15.10 -0.38 18.38
CA GLY A 88 16.29 0.43 18.07
C GLY A 88 16.68 0.30 16.59
N ARG A 89 16.65 -0.91 16.04
CA ARG A 89 16.91 -1.13 14.60
C ARG A 89 15.86 -0.47 13.70
N LEU A 90 14.57 -0.55 14.04
CA LEU A 90 13.51 0.16 13.31
C LEU A 90 13.69 1.68 13.38
N PHE A 91 14.03 2.21 14.56
CA PHE A 91 14.31 3.63 14.77
C PHE A 91 15.47 4.12 13.89
N GLU A 92 16.60 3.41 13.91
CA GLU A 92 17.77 3.73 13.07
C GLU A 92 17.43 3.63 11.58
N ALA A 93 16.65 2.62 11.18
CA ALA A 93 16.17 2.50 9.81
C ALA A 93 15.27 3.68 9.39
N MET A 94 14.36 4.15 10.25
CA MET A 94 13.56 5.34 9.98
C MET A 94 14.45 6.59 9.83
N ARG A 95 15.46 6.73 10.68
CA ARG A 95 16.44 7.83 10.66
C ARG A 95 17.38 7.79 9.45
N ASN A 96 17.66 6.62 8.89
CA ASN A 96 18.59 6.46 7.76
C ASN A 96 18.21 7.36 6.58
N GLN A 97 19.16 8.19 6.14
CA GLN A 97 19.03 9.08 4.97
C GLN A 97 19.90 8.63 3.78
N VAL A 98 20.64 7.53 3.93
CA VAL A 98 21.54 7.01 2.89
C VAL A 98 20.80 5.96 2.05
N GLY A 99 20.91 6.06 0.72
CA GLY A 99 20.33 5.08 -0.20
C GLY A 99 18.80 5.05 -0.19
N ILE A 100 18.15 6.20 0.05
CA ILE A 100 16.70 6.31 0.09
C ILE A 100 16.10 6.43 -1.31
N LEU A 101 14.96 5.78 -1.54
CA LEU A 101 14.20 5.84 -2.79
C LEU A 101 13.47 7.19 -2.96
N ASP A 102 13.04 7.77 -1.83
CA ASP A 102 12.17 8.93 -1.82
C ASP A 102 12.97 10.22 -1.96
N GLY A 103 13.33 10.61 -3.18
CA GLY A 103 14.04 11.87 -3.42
C GLY A 103 13.89 12.34 -4.86
N THR A 104 14.04 13.65 -5.08
CA THR A 104 14.24 14.16 -6.43
C THR A 104 15.72 14.40 -6.64
N VAL A 105 16.28 13.85 -7.71
CA VAL A 105 17.68 14.07 -8.05
C VAL A 105 17.96 15.58 -8.13
N LYS A 106 18.97 16.03 -7.38
CA LYS A 106 19.41 17.42 -7.37
C LYS A 106 20.08 17.70 -8.70
N LYS A 107 19.64 18.77 -9.35
CA LYS A 107 20.20 19.25 -10.60
C LYS A 107 20.97 20.55 -10.37
N ASP A 108 22.06 20.73 -11.11
CA ASP A 108 22.81 21.98 -11.15
C ASP A 108 22.09 23.07 -11.96
N ALA A 109 22.72 24.25 -12.10
CA ALA A 109 22.17 25.36 -12.89
C ALA A 109 21.95 25.00 -14.38
N ASN A 110 22.68 24.00 -14.89
CA ASN A 110 22.61 23.51 -16.27
C ASN A 110 21.63 22.33 -16.42
N LYS A 111 20.84 22.03 -15.38
CA LYS A 111 19.89 20.90 -15.33
C LYS A 111 20.57 19.51 -15.40
N GLN A 112 21.88 19.42 -15.18
CA GLN A 112 22.59 18.15 -15.07
C GLN A 112 22.45 17.57 -13.66
N VAL A 113 22.42 16.24 -13.57
CA VAL A 113 22.37 15.51 -12.30
C VAL A 113 23.65 15.76 -11.53
N MET A 114 23.55 16.24 -10.30
CA MET A 114 24.69 16.33 -9.41
C MET A 114 24.98 14.94 -8.84
N SER A 115 26.24 14.52 -8.88
CA SER A 115 26.71 13.30 -8.21
C SER A 115 27.55 13.65 -6.99
N ASP A 116 27.56 12.76 -5.99
CA ASP A 116 28.43 12.84 -4.84
C ASP A 116 29.86 12.34 -5.15
N ALA A 117 30.72 12.29 -4.13
CA ALA A 117 32.11 11.84 -4.28
C ALA A 117 32.25 10.38 -4.75
N ASN A 118 31.19 9.58 -4.63
CA ASN A 118 31.16 8.17 -5.06
C ASN A 118 30.49 8.01 -6.43
N GLY A 119 30.04 9.10 -7.07
CA GLY A 119 29.33 9.07 -8.35
C GLY A 119 27.82 8.89 -8.23
N GLU A 120 27.28 8.75 -7.02
CA GLU A 120 25.86 8.52 -6.79
C GLU A 120 25.05 9.83 -6.90
N PRO A 121 23.83 9.82 -7.47
CA PRO A 121 23.03 11.02 -7.59
C PRO A 121 22.72 11.65 -6.23
N VAL A 122 23.05 12.94 -6.07
CA VAL A 122 22.69 13.70 -4.87
C VAL A 122 21.19 13.92 -4.86
N MET A 123 20.49 13.41 -3.86
CA MET A 123 19.06 13.63 -3.70
C MET A 123 18.78 14.97 -3.03
N ARG A 124 17.78 15.71 -3.53
CA ARG A 124 17.23 16.88 -2.83
C ARG A 124 16.27 16.39 -1.76
N ASP A 125 16.46 16.91 -0.54
CA ASP A 125 15.51 16.80 0.56
C ASP A 125 14.10 17.22 0.13
N ASN A 126 13.20 16.25 0.03
CA ASN A 126 11.78 16.54 -0.14
C ASN A 126 11.12 16.80 1.23
N VAL A 127 9.84 17.19 1.22
CA VAL A 127 9.10 17.48 2.47
C VAL A 127 8.99 16.24 3.38
N ILE A 128 8.92 15.04 2.78
CA ILE A 128 8.79 13.76 3.50
C ILE A 128 10.08 13.44 4.27
N ILE A 129 11.24 13.54 3.60
CA ILE A 129 12.56 13.36 4.21
C ILE A 129 12.72 14.31 5.40
N ARG A 130 12.45 15.60 5.19
CA ARG A 130 12.58 16.61 6.25
C ARG A 130 11.64 16.33 7.41
N ARG A 131 10.39 15.93 7.14
CA ARG A 131 9.44 15.56 8.20
C ARG A 131 9.98 14.43 9.07
N VAL A 132 10.53 13.37 8.48
CA VAL A 132 11.08 12.25 9.25
C VAL A 132 12.36 12.65 9.98
N ARG A 133 13.25 13.42 9.33
CA ARG A 133 14.51 13.89 9.91
C ARG A 133 14.30 14.86 11.06
N ASP A 134 13.33 15.75 10.96
CA ASP A 134 13.12 16.81 11.94
C ASP A 134 12.18 16.35 13.08
N GLU A 135 11.65 15.12 13.01
CA GLU A 135 10.81 14.54 14.06
C GLU A 135 11.61 14.23 15.33
N THR A 136 10.95 14.33 16.48
CA THR A 136 11.55 14.07 17.79
C THR A 136 11.85 12.58 18.00
N ASN A 137 12.93 12.27 18.75
CA ASN A 137 13.32 10.89 19.02
C ASN A 137 12.20 10.08 19.69
N ILE A 138 11.52 10.67 20.68
CA ILE A 138 10.45 9.98 21.40
C ILE A 138 9.27 9.59 20.50
N ARG A 139 8.90 10.44 19.54
CA ARG A 139 7.81 10.13 18.60
C ARG A 139 8.22 9.04 17.61
N LEU A 140 9.44 9.09 17.09
CA LEU A 140 9.95 8.03 16.22
C LEU A 140 10.05 6.69 16.97
N GLU A 141 10.47 6.70 18.23
CA GLU A 141 10.51 5.49 19.06
C GLU A 141 9.10 4.92 19.30
N LEU A 142 8.10 5.77 19.59
CA LEU A 142 6.70 5.34 19.69
C LEU A 142 6.19 4.71 18.39
N LEU A 143 6.55 5.26 17.23
CA LEU A 143 6.19 4.70 15.92
C LEU A 143 6.88 3.36 15.67
N ALA A 144 8.16 3.23 16.04
CA ALA A 144 8.91 1.98 15.94
C ALA A 144 8.30 0.88 16.83
N TRP A 145 7.86 1.21 18.05
CA TRP A 145 7.09 0.29 18.90
C TRP A 145 5.77 -0.12 18.26
N GLY A 146 4.99 0.84 17.78
CA GLY A 146 3.71 0.57 17.10
C GLY A 146 3.87 -0.33 15.88
N LEU A 147 4.93 -0.10 15.09
CA LEU A 147 5.26 -0.92 13.94
C LEU A 147 5.68 -2.35 14.35
N LEU A 148 6.52 -2.50 15.39
CA LEU A 148 6.92 -3.82 15.90
C LEU A 148 5.71 -4.68 16.28
N LEU A 149 4.76 -4.10 17.03
CA LEU A 149 3.53 -4.79 17.42
C LEU A 149 2.64 -5.11 16.22
N SER A 150 2.54 -4.19 15.26
CA SER A 150 1.77 -4.40 14.03
C SER A 150 2.35 -5.53 13.18
N ILE A 151 3.67 -5.66 13.11
CA ILE A 151 4.36 -6.76 12.41
C ILE A 151 4.03 -8.10 13.08
N ARG A 152 4.10 -8.15 14.42
CA ARG A 152 3.80 -9.36 15.19
C ARG A 152 2.36 -9.81 14.96
N ASP A 153 1.40 -8.91 15.16
CA ASP A 153 0.00 -9.21 14.97
C ASP A 153 -0.27 -9.66 13.53
N ALA A 154 0.32 -8.99 12.52
CA ALA A 154 0.22 -9.42 11.12
C ALA A 154 0.75 -10.85 10.91
N GLN A 155 1.85 -11.22 11.57
CA GLN A 155 2.39 -12.59 11.52
C GLN A 155 1.44 -13.62 12.16
N LEU A 156 0.69 -13.23 13.19
CA LEU A 156 -0.33 -14.05 13.84
C LEU A 156 -1.66 -14.13 13.06
N GLY A 157 -1.71 -13.51 11.88
CA GLY A 157 -2.91 -13.41 11.04
C GLY A 157 -3.84 -12.26 11.44
N GLY A 158 -3.35 -11.27 12.20
CA GLY A 158 -4.02 -10.01 12.47
C GLY A 158 -4.11 -9.18 11.19
N LEU A 159 -5.27 -9.18 10.55
CA LEU A 159 -5.51 -8.41 9.33
C LEU A 159 -6.29 -7.15 9.70
N TYR A 160 -5.59 -6.01 9.75
CA TYR A 160 -6.12 -4.73 10.27
C TYR A 160 -7.09 -3.98 9.35
N ALA A 161 -7.56 -4.60 8.28
CA ALA A 161 -8.60 -4.00 7.45
C ALA A 161 -9.61 -5.03 6.98
N LEU A 162 -10.80 -4.54 6.65
CA LEU A 162 -11.95 -5.34 6.22
C LEU A 162 -11.74 -5.84 4.79
N LYS A 163 -12.38 -6.95 4.41
CA LYS A 163 -12.17 -7.63 3.11
C LYS A 163 -12.33 -6.66 1.93
N TRP A 164 -13.41 -5.90 1.94
CA TRP A 164 -13.71 -4.89 0.91
C TRP A 164 -12.76 -3.69 0.89
N ALA A 165 -11.99 -3.45 1.95
CA ALA A 165 -10.97 -2.40 1.96
C ALA A 165 -9.70 -2.82 1.18
N TRP A 166 -9.56 -4.10 0.84
CA TRP A 166 -8.35 -4.66 0.22
C TRP A 166 -8.46 -4.92 -1.29
N ASP A 167 -9.68 -5.02 -1.83
CA ASP A 167 -9.99 -5.59 -3.15
C ASP A 167 -9.29 -4.94 -4.37
N ARG A 168 -8.48 -3.89 -4.21
CA ARG A 168 -7.77 -3.27 -5.34
C ARG A 168 -6.28 -2.98 -5.15
N ASN A 169 -5.77 -2.87 -3.92
CA ASN A 169 -4.44 -2.27 -3.69
C ASN A 169 -3.61 -2.91 -2.58
N PHE A 170 -4.06 -4.00 -1.94
CA PHE A 170 -3.32 -4.62 -0.85
C PHE A 170 -3.47 -6.15 -0.89
N GLU A 171 -2.35 -6.83 -1.06
CA GLU A 171 -2.25 -8.29 -0.99
C GLU A 171 -1.46 -8.67 0.27
N TYR A 172 -2.00 -9.58 1.07
CA TYR A 172 -1.27 -10.08 2.22
C TYR A 172 -0.11 -10.96 1.77
N GLN A 173 1.10 -10.52 2.09
CA GLN A 173 2.31 -11.30 1.83
C GLN A 173 2.56 -12.29 2.98
N TYR A 174 2.72 -13.56 2.61
CA TYR A 174 3.12 -14.61 3.53
C TYR A 174 4.62 -14.52 3.85
N PHE A 175 4.97 -14.76 5.11
CA PHE A 175 6.35 -14.85 5.60
C PHE A 175 6.46 -16.06 6.52
N GLU A 176 7.56 -16.80 6.40
CA GLU A 176 7.77 -18.05 7.14
C GLU A 176 7.90 -17.81 8.66
N SER A 177 8.59 -16.74 9.05
CA SER A 177 8.76 -16.34 10.45
C SER A 177 8.44 -14.87 10.71
N PHE A 178 8.23 -14.55 12.00
CA PHE A 178 8.16 -13.16 12.47
C PHE A 178 9.38 -12.34 12.03
N ILE A 179 10.59 -12.93 12.08
CA ILE A 179 11.82 -12.21 11.75
C ILE A 179 11.91 -11.89 10.25
N ASP A 180 11.40 -12.75 9.37
CA ASP A 180 11.38 -12.46 7.94
C ASP A 180 10.47 -11.28 7.62
N ARG A 181 9.26 -11.26 8.20
CA ARG A 181 8.33 -10.13 8.09
C ARG A 181 8.93 -8.85 8.69
N TYR A 182 9.57 -8.98 9.86
CA TYR A 182 10.24 -7.88 10.52
C TYR A 182 11.35 -7.28 9.65
N ASN A 183 12.21 -8.11 9.05
CA ASN A 183 13.29 -7.66 8.18
C ASN A 183 12.73 -6.99 6.91
N ALA A 184 11.67 -7.53 6.31
CA ALA A 184 11.02 -6.89 5.17
C ALA A 184 10.44 -5.51 5.51
N ALA A 185 9.81 -5.36 6.69
CA ALA A 185 9.32 -4.07 7.17
C ALA A 185 10.47 -3.10 7.49
N LEU A 186 11.54 -3.60 8.12
CA LEU A 186 12.78 -2.86 8.42
C LEU A 186 13.40 -2.30 7.13
N ASP A 187 13.56 -3.14 6.11
CA ASP A 187 14.12 -2.72 4.82
C ASP A 187 13.22 -1.69 4.14
N SER A 188 11.89 -1.87 4.19
CA SER A 188 10.93 -0.92 3.66
C SER A 188 11.08 0.48 4.27
N VAL A 189 11.12 0.60 5.60
CA VAL A 189 11.29 1.91 6.27
C VAL A 189 12.71 2.45 6.17
N LYS A 190 13.71 1.58 5.94
CA LYS A 190 15.10 1.97 5.70
C LYS A 190 15.25 2.70 4.38
N VAL A 191 14.67 2.17 3.31
CA VAL A 191 14.81 2.71 1.95
C VAL A 191 13.71 3.72 1.60
N SER A 192 12.51 3.60 2.17
CA SER A 192 11.40 4.51 1.92
C SER A 192 11.09 5.38 3.15
N LYS A 193 11.44 6.66 3.08
CA LYS A 193 11.02 7.66 4.08
C LYS A 193 9.53 7.95 3.98
N LYS A 194 8.89 7.70 2.83
CA LYS A 194 7.45 7.77 2.69
C LYS A 194 6.76 6.71 3.55
N ALA A 195 7.26 5.48 3.58
CA ALA A 195 6.74 4.44 4.47
C ALA A 195 6.83 4.88 5.95
N ALA A 196 7.96 5.44 6.37
CA ALA A 196 8.11 5.98 7.73
C ALA A 196 7.17 7.18 8.01
N ALA A 197 7.03 8.10 7.05
CA ALA A 197 6.14 9.25 7.18
C ALA A 197 4.66 8.85 7.22
N ASP A 198 4.27 7.77 6.55
CA ASP A 198 2.89 7.25 6.60
C ASP A 198 2.52 6.70 7.96
N LEU A 199 3.48 6.21 8.75
CA LEU A 199 3.22 5.83 10.14
C LEU A 199 2.86 7.05 11.01
N MET A 200 3.32 8.25 10.62
CA MET A 200 2.99 9.51 11.29
C MET A 200 1.62 10.05 10.87
N GLU A 201 1.01 9.49 9.83
CA GLU A 201 -0.28 9.95 9.35
C GLU A 201 -1.40 9.41 10.25
N PRO A 202 -2.29 10.28 10.76
CA PRO A 202 -3.49 9.80 11.43
C PRO A 202 -4.33 8.95 10.47
N SER A 203 -5.04 7.98 11.05
CA SER A 203 -5.98 7.13 10.30
C SER A 203 -6.99 8.01 9.55
N TRP A 204 -7.50 7.51 8.42
CA TRP A 204 -8.42 8.28 7.60
C TRP A 204 -9.70 8.67 8.37
N SER A 205 -10.22 7.78 9.22
CA SER A 205 -11.36 8.08 10.10
C SER A 205 -11.04 9.21 11.08
N CYS A 206 -9.86 9.20 11.72
CA CYS A 206 -9.44 10.28 12.61
C CYS A 206 -9.30 11.62 11.86
N ARG A 207 -8.74 11.63 10.64
CA ARG A 207 -8.65 12.85 9.84
C ARG A 207 -10.02 13.42 9.48
N LEU A 208 -10.92 12.55 9.04
CA LEU A 208 -12.26 12.95 8.65
C LEU A 208 -13.05 13.48 9.86
N ALA A 209 -12.94 12.83 11.02
CA ALA A 209 -13.59 13.26 12.24
C ALA A 209 -13.04 14.60 12.77
N ASN A 210 -11.71 14.79 12.73
CA ASN A 210 -11.08 15.99 13.30
C ASN A 210 -11.13 17.21 12.37
N ALA A 211 -11.09 17.00 11.05
CA ALA A 211 -11.00 18.09 10.08
C ALA A 211 -11.76 17.76 8.76
N PRO A 212 -13.08 17.58 8.80
CA PRO A 212 -13.86 17.11 7.64
C PRO A 212 -13.77 18.05 6.44
N GLU A 213 -13.84 19.37 6.67
CA GLU A 213 -13.77 20.36 5.59
C GLU A 213 -12.40 20.34 4.90
N HIS A 214 -11.33 20.22 5.68
CA HIS A 214 -9.97 20.12 5.16
C HIS A 214 -9.82 18.89 4.26
N GLU A 215 -10.38 17.75 4.67
CA GLU A 215 -10.38 16.53 3.87
C GLU A 215 -11.15 16.67 2.55
N VAL A 216 -12.29 17.35 2.56
CA VAL A 216 -13.03 17.69 1.34
C VAL A 216 -12.18 18.54 0.40
N GLN A 217 -11.53 19.59 0.91
CA GLN A 217 -10.67 20.45 0.10
C GLN A 217 -9.46 19.68 -0.46
N ARG A 218 -8.85 18.82 0.35
CA ARG A 218 -7.77 17.94 -0.07
C ARG A 218 -8.19 17.02 -1.22
N LYS A 219 -9.37 16.41 -1.13
CA LYS A 219 -9.92 15.54 -2.19
C LYS A 219 -10.24 16.32 -3.47
N LYS A 220 -10.81 17.52 -3.37
CA LYS A 220 -11.02 18.42 -4.53
C LYS A 220 -9.70 18.79 -5.20
N GLY A 221 -8.68 19.13 -4.40
CA GLY A 221 -7.33 19.43 -4.88
C GLY A 221 -6.72 18.25 -5.64
N ASN A 222 -6.80 17.04 -5.08
CA ASN A 222 -6.30 15.82 -5.72
C ASN A 222 -7.06 15.50 -7.01
N ALA A 223 -8.39 15.64 -7.03
CA ALA A 223 -9.21 15.41 -8.22
C ALA A 223 -8.82 16.37 -9.36
N ARG A 224 -8.64 17.65 -9.04
CA ARG A 224 -8.16 18.66 -10.00
C ARG A 224 -6.75 18.35 -10.51
N GLY A 225 -5.84 17.96 -9.62
CA GLY A 225 -4.48 17.57 -9.98
C GLY A 225 -4.45 16.37 -10.93
N ASN A 226 -5.25 15.35 -10.64
CA ASN A 226 -5.36 14.16 -11.51
C ASN A 226 -5.94 14.51 -12.88
N LYS A 227 -6.97 15.35 -12.94
CA LYS A 227 -7.55 15.83 -14.21
C LYS A 227 -6.50 16.56 -15.06
N ASN A 228 -5.75 17.48 -14.45
CA ASN A 228 -4.69 18.20 -15.16
C ASN A 228 -3.59 17.27 -15.66
N LYS A 229 -3.17 16.28 -14.85
CA LYS A 229 -2.19 15.28 -15.26
C LYS A 229 -2.69 14.46 -16.44
N GLN A 230 -3.96 14.07 -16.44
CA GLN A 230 -4.57 13.33 -17.54
C GLN A 230 -4.57 14.16 -18.84
N THR A 231 -4.98 15.43 -18.78
CA THR A 231 -4.93 16.33 -19.94
C THR A 231 -3.52 16.47 -20.51
N LEU A 232 -2.50 16.66 -19.65
CA LEU A 232 -1.11 16.74 -20.09
C LEU A 232 -0.61 15.44 -20.73
N LEU A 233 -1.05 14.28 -20.23
CA LEU A 233 -0.70 12.99 -20.82
C LEU A 233 -1.35 12.80 -22.21
N GLU A 234 -2.61 13.23 -22.36
CA GLU A 234 -3.34 13.19 -23.63
C GLU A 234 -2.69 14.11 -24.67
N GLU A 235 -2.32 15.34 -24.28
CA GLU A 235 -1.60 16.28 -25.15
C GLU A 235 -0.23 15.74 -25.57
N ALA A 236 0.53 15.16 -24.63
CA ALA A 236 1.82 14.54 -24.93
C ALA A 236 1.69 13.34 -25.86
N ALA A 237 0.64 12.53 -25.70
CA ALA A 237 0.35 11.40 -26.59
C ALA A 237 -0.03 11.89 -28.01
N ALA A 238 -0.87 12.92 -28.10
CA ALA A 238 -1.25 13.52 -29.38
C ALA A 238 -0.05 14.15 -30.11
N LYS A 239 0.86 14.80 -29.37
CA LYS A 239 2.10 15.31 -29.94
C LYS A 239 2.98 14.18 -30.48
N ARG A 240 3.24 13.13 -29.70
CA ARG A 240 4.03 11.97 -30.15
C ARG A 240 3.46 11.30 -31.40
N LYS A 241 2.13 11.27 -31.52
CA LYS A 241 1.47 10.75 -32.72
C LYS A 241 1.73 11.64 -33.95
N ARG A 242 1.59 12.96 -33.82
CA ARG A 242 1.92 13.90 -34.90
C ARG A 242 3.38 13.83 -35.32
N ASP A 243 4.30 13.85 -34.35
CA ASP A 243 5.74 13.77 -34.62
C ASP A 243 6.11 12.47 -35.38
N ARG A 244 5.36 11.37 -35.14
CA ARG A 244 5.53 10.10 -35.87
C ARG A 244 4.96 10.13 -37.29
N GLU A 245 3.77 10.70 -37.47
CA GLU A 245 3.14 10.86 -38.80
C GLU A 245 3.96 11.80 -39.69
N GLU A 246 4.58 12.84 -39.13
CA GLU A 246 5.49 13.75 -39.85
C GLU A 246 6.80 13.06 -40.27
N GLN A 247 7.33 12.12 -39.47
CA GLN A 247 8.53 11.33 -39.83
C GLN A 247 8.22 10.30 -40.92
N GLU A 248 7.11 9.56 -40.80
CA GLU A 248 6.70 8.56 -41.80
C GLU A 248 6.38 9.22 -43.15
N GLY A 249 5.82 10.45 -43.16
CA GLY A 249 5.57 11.19 -44.40
C GLY A 249 6.81 11.83 -45.05
N GLN A 250 7.91 12.00 -44.33
CA GLN A 250 9.18 12.50 -44.89
C GLN A 250 10.00 11.40 -45.56
N GLU A 251 9.92 10.16 -45.07
CA GLU A 251 10.59 9.00 -45.69
C GLU A 251 9.99 8.64 -47.07
N ASP A 252 8.66 8.76 -47.22
CA ASP A 252 7.96 8.51 -48.50
C ASP A 252 8.29 9.54 -49.61
N ASP A 253 8.68 10.77 -49.24
CA ASP A 253 9.07 11.83 -50.18
C ASP A 253 10.55 11.71 -50.61
N GLU A 254 11.44 11.16 -49.77
CA GLU A 254 12.85 10.92 -50.14
C GLU A 254 13.00 9.76 -51.13
N ASP A 255 12.25 8.66 -50.96
CA ASP A 255 12.26 7.52 -51.89
C ASP A 255 11.71 7.89 -53.28
N ASN A 256 10.70 8.78 -53.35
CA ASN A 256 10.18 9.30 -54.62
C ASN A 256 11.16 10.25 -55.31
N HIS A 257 12.02 10.94 -54.56
CA HIS A 257 12.99 11.87 -55.14
C HIS A 257 14.23 11.15 -55.70
N GLU A 258 14.61 9.99 -55.15
CA GLU A 258 15.68 9.13 -55.71
C GLU A 258 15.26 8.44 -57.02
N GLU A 259 14.02 7.96 -57.15
CA GLU A 259 13.52 7.38 -58.43
C GLU A 259 13.43 8.43 -59.55
N ALA A 260 13.08 9.68 -59.23
CA ALA A 260 12.98 10.76 -60.22
C ALA A 260 14.35 11.21 -60.77
N ILE A 261 15.43 11.09 -60.00
CA ILE A 261 16.78 11.45 -60.45
C ILE A 261 17.34 10.39 -61.42
N GLN A 262 16.98 9.11 -61.27
CA GLN A 262 17.40 8.05 -62.20
C GLN A 262 16.71 8.10 -63.57
N ALA A 263 15.59 8.82 -63.71
CA ALA A 263 14.86 8.95 -64.96
C ALA A 263 15.34 10.08 -65.90
N ILE A 264 16.31 10.91 -65.46
CA ILE A 264 16.80 12.08 -66.23
C ILE A 264 18.11 11.76 -67.01
N ASP A 265 18.74 10.61 -66.78
CA ASP A 265 20.03 10.23 -67.39
C ASP A 265 19.92 9.32 -68.65
N PHE A 266 18.85 9.43 -69.44
CA PHE A 266 18.72 8.78 -70.75
C PHE A 266 18.42 9.75 -71.90
#